data_AF-A0A1X7M7R1-F1
#
_entry.id   AF-A0A1X7M7R1-F1
#
_cell.length_a   1.000
_cell.length_b   1.000
_cell.length_c   1.000
_cell.angle_alpha   90.00
_cell.angle_beta   90.00
_cell.angle_gamma   90.00
#
_symmetry.space_group_name_H-M   'P 1'
#
loop_
_entity.id
_entity.type
_entity.pdbx_description
1 polymer ?
#
loop_
_entity_poly.entity_id
_entity_poly.type
_entity_poly.pdbx_seq_one_letter_code
_entity_poly.pdbx_strand_id
1 'polypeptide(L)'
;MRRNLIRLAHTGKNCLGWDDDTYRDVLAHQTGKRSAGDCSDTELEKMVLYMRTQGFAPSSHGRRPRVATGRRAMLGKIEALLAEAGRPWA
;
A
#
# COMPACT_ATOMS: atom_id res chain seq x y z
N MET A 1 -2.09 13.64 -0.77
CA MET A 1 -3.11 12.59 -1.01
C MET A 1 -2.70 11.71 -2.20
N ARG A 2 -2.67 12.26 -3.41
CA ARG A 2 -2.30 11.59 -4.68
C ARG A 2 -1.19 10.52 -4.64
N ARG A 3 0.00 10.86 -4.14
CA ARG A 3 1.15 9.91 -4.11
C ARG A 3 0.85 8.63 -3.32
N ASN A 4 0.03 8.73 -2.27
CA ASN A 4 -0.37 7.56 -1.49
C ASN A 4 -1.37 6.69 -2.24
N LEU A 5 -2.31 7.29 -2.99
CA LEU A 5 -3.29 6.56 -3.80
C LEU A 5 -2.61 5.80 -4.96
N ILE A 6 -1.66 6.44 -5.65
CA ILE A 6 -0.86 5.78 -6.68
C ILE A 6 -0.10 4.59 -6.07
N ARG A 7 0.51 4.78 -4.89
CA ARG A 7 1.18 3.68 -4.19
C ARG A 7 0.21 2.55 -3.87
N LEU A 8 -0.97 2.84 -3.34
CA LEU A 8 -2.00 1.84 -3.03
C LEU A 8 -2.47 1.09 -4.29
N ALA A 9 -2.64 1.77 -5.42
CA ALA A 9 -3.00 1.13 -6.68
C ALA A 9 -1.90 0.16 -7.16
N HIS A 10 -0.62 0.55 -7.06
CA HIS A 10 0.48 -0.38 -7.37
C HIS A 10 0.63 -1.52 -6.36
N THR A 11 0.43 -1.26 -5.06
CA THR A 11 0.40 -2.31 -4.04
C THR A 11 -0.73 -3.29 -4.31
N GLY A 12 -1.93 -2.79 -4.57
CA GLY A 12 -3.09 -3.64 -4.83
C GLY A 12 -2.93 -4.47 -6.10
N LYS A 13 -2.29 -3.93 -7.14
CA LYS A 13 -1.96 -4.69 -8.35
C LYS A 13 -1.14 -5.93 -7.99
N ASN A 14 -0.08 -5.73 -7.20
CA ASN A 14 0.78 -6.83 -6.75
C ASN A 14 0.04 -7.80 -5.83
N CYS A 15 -0.80 -7.30 -4.91
CA CYS A 15 -1.59 -8.13 -4.00
C CYS A 15 -2.64 -8.99 -4.72
N LEU A 16 -3.25 -8.46 -5.78
CA LEU A 16 -4.24 -9.16 -6.60
C LEU A 16 -3.59 -10.04 -7.69
N GLY A 17 -2.27 -10.00 -7.84
CA GLY A 17 -1.55 -10.76 -8.85
C GLY A 17 -1.79 -10.29 -10.28
N TRP A 18 -2.16 -9.03 -10.48
CA TRP A 18 -2.38 -8.47 -11.82
C TRP A 18 -1.06 -8.18 -12.51
N ASP A 19 -0.94 -8.58 -13.78
CA ASP A 19 0.14 -8.11 -14.65
C ASP A 19 -0.06 -6.64 -15.08
N ASP A 20 0.92 -6.09 -15.78
CA ASP A 20 0.91 -4.72 -16.27
C ASP A 20 -0.27 -4.41 -17.19
N ASP A 21 -0.64 -5.34 -18.06
CA ASP A 21 -1.65 -5.10 -19.09
C ASP A 21 -3.05 -5.19 -18.49
N THR A 22 -3.31 -6.19 -17.66
CA THR A 22 -4.52 -6.30 -16.83
C THR A 22 -4.72 -5.04 -16.00
N TYR A 23 -3.66 -4.56 -15.35
CA TYR A 23 -3.73 -3.33 -14.56
C TYR A 23 -4.10 -2.11 -15.43
N ARG A 24 -3.48 -1.94 -16.60
CA ARG A 24 -3.76 -0.84 -17.52
C ARG A 24 -5.19 -0.90 -18.08
N ASP A 25 -5.69 -2.09 -18.37
CA ASP A 25 -7.03 -2.29 -18.90
C ASP A 25 -8.10 -2.05 -17.85
N VAL A 26 -7.91 -2.55 -16.62
CA VAL A 26 -8.80 -2.24 -15.50
C VAL A 26 -8.81 -0.74 -15.20
N LEU A 27 -7.63 -0.10 -15.21
CA LEU A 27 -7.53 1.34 -15.00
C LEU A 27 -8.28 2.11 -16.09
N ALA A 28 -8.08 1.74 -17.36
CA ALA A 28 -8.77 2.35 -18.49
C ALA A 28 -10.29 2.13 -18.43
N HIS A 29 -10.75 0.95 -18.03
CA HIS A 29 -12.16 0.67 -17.82
C HIS A 29 -12.74 1.53 -16.68
N GLN A 30 -11.97 1.74 -15.60
CA GLN A 30 -12.49 2.42 -14.42
C GLN A 30 -12.47 3.95 -14.53
N THR A 31 -11.45 4.50 -15.19
CA THR A 31 -11.13 5.94 -15.24
C THR A 31 -11.00 6.51 -16.66
N GLY A 32 -10.96 5.67 -17.70
CA GLY A 32 -10.70 6.08 -19.08
C GLY A 32 -9.22 6.25 -19.43
N LYS A 33 -8.30 6.09 -18.46
CA LYS A 33 -6.87 6.35 -18.63
C LYS A 33 -6.04 5.09 -18.40
N ARG A 34 -4.96 4.93 -19.18
CA ARG A 34 -4.04 3.78 -19.06
C ARG A 34 -2.91 3.98 -18.06
N SER A 35 -2.80 5.16 -17.44
CA SER A 35 -1.73 5.49 -16.50
C SER A 35 -2.27 6.13 -15.23
N ALA A 36 -1.84 5.63 -14.07
CA ALA A 36 -2.17 6.21 -12.77
C ALA A 36 -1.57 7.62 -12.60
N GLY A 37 -0.51 7.93 -13.35
CA GLY A 37 0.10 9.27 -13.39
C GLY A 37 -0.75 10.31 -14.12
N ASP A 38 -1.68 9.88 -14.97
CA ASP A 38 -2.60 10.76 -15.70
C ASP A 38 -3.96 10.87 -14.99
N CYS A 39 -4.22 10.01 -14.01
CA CYS A 39 -5.45 10.03 -13.22
C CYS A 39 -5.50 11.20 -12.23
N SER A 40 -6.70 11.73 -12.03
CA SER A 40 -7.05 12.65 -10.96
C SER A 40 -7.17 11.90 -9.62
N ASP A 41 -7.20 12.64 -8.51
CA ASP A 41 -7.30 12.04 -7.18
C ASP A 41 -8.62 11.24 -7.00
N THR A 42 -9.73 11.73 -7.55
CA THR A 42 -11.03 11.04 -7.50
C THR A 42 -11.06 9.76 -8.35
N GLU A 43 -10.41 9.77 -9.51
CA GLU A 43 -10.24 8.59 -10.37
C GLU A 43 -9.39 7.52 -9.68
N LEU A 44 -8.32 7.91 -8.99
CA LEU A 44 -7.47 7.00 -8.23
C LEU A 44 -8.22 6.42 -7.02
N GLU A 45 -9.04 7.20 -6.31
CA GLU A 45 -9.89 6.70 -5.23
C GLU A 45 -10.89 5.66 -5.74
N LYS A 46 -11.54 5.93 -6.89
CA LYS A 46 -12.44 4.98 -7.54
C LYS A 46 -11.74 3.67 -7.90
N MET A 47 -10.52 3.76 -8.45
CA MET A 47 -9.69 2.58 -8.73
C MET A 47 -9.37 1.79 -7.46
N VAL A 48 -8.89 2.46 -6.40
CA VAL A 48 -8.58 1.79 -5.13
C VAL A 48 -9.83 1.15 -4.50
N LEU A 49 -10.99 1.81 -4.61
CA LEU A 49 -12.26 1.25 -4.14
C LEU A 49 -12.63 -0.01 -4.93
N TYR A 50 -12.50 0.02 -6.26
CA TYR A 50 -12.71 -1.16 -7.10
C TYR A 50 -11.76 -2.30 -6.70
N MET A 51 -10.48 -2.01 -6.50
CA MET A 51 -9.52 -3.04 -6.06
C MET A 51 -9.95 -3.69 -4.73
N ARG A 52 -10.52 -2.92 -3.79
CA ARG A 52 -11.06 -3.46 -2.54
C ARG A 52 -12.21 -4.43 -2.78
N THR A 53 -13.09 -4.17 -3.75
CA THR A 53 -14.16 -5.12 -4.10
C THR A 53 -13.62 -6.40 -4.73
N GLN A 54 -12.45 -6.33 -5.38
CA GLN A 54 -11.72 -7.48 -5.90
C GLN A 54 -10.91 -8.24 -4.83
N GLY A 55 -11.00 -7.84 -3.56
CA GLY A 55 -10.32 -8.49 -2.44
C GLY A 55 -9.02 -7.81 -1.98
N PHE A 56 -8.71 -6.60 -2.47
CA PHE A 56 -7.56 -5.85 -1.97
C PHE A 56 -7.83 -5.31 -0.55
N ALA A 57 -7.13 -5.88 0.43
CA ALA A 57 -7.10 -5.37 1.80
C ALA A 57 -5.71 -4.79 2.12
N PRO A 58 -5.51 -3.46 2.02
CA PRO A 58 -4.24 -2.86 2.40
C PRO A 58 -3.99 -3.06 3.90
N SER A 59 -2.94 -3.79 4.25
CA SER A 59 -2.49 -3.90 5.64
C SER A 59 -1.74 -2.64 6.04
N SER A 60 -2.21 -1.97 7.08
CA SER A 60 -1.46 -0.90 7.73
C SER A 60 -0.51 -1.53 8.75
N HIS A 61 0.65 -1.96 8.27
CA HIS A 61 1.76 -2.22 9.17
C HIS A 61 2.35 -0.86 9.57
N GLY A 62 2.42 -0.60 10.86
CA GLY A 62 3.14 0.54 11.42
C GLY A 62 4.61 0.51 11.01
N ARG A 63 5.27 1.66 11.13
CA ARG A 63 6.68 1.80 10.75
C ARG A 63 7.55 1.80 11.99
N ARG A 64 8.66 1.04 11.95
CA ARG A 64 9.72 1.10 12.96
C ARG A 64 10.11 2.56 13.27
N PRO A 65 9.96 3.02 14.53
CA PRO A 65 10.32 4.38 14.92
C PRO A 65 11.80 4.71 14.63
N ARG A 66 12.08 5.96 14.27
CA ARG A 66 13.46 6.47 14.19
C ARG A 66 13.85 7.06 15.53
N VAL A 67 14.79 6.46 16.23
CA VAL A 67 15.27 6.90 17.55
C VAL A 67 16.75 7.29 17.51
N ALA A 68 17.17 8.14 18.45
CA ALA A 68 18.57 8.50 18.63
C ALA A 68 19.46 7.29 18.95
N THR A 69 20.76 7.42 18.69
CA THR A 69 21.77 6.35 18.84
C THR A 69 21.68 5.59 20.16
N GLY A 70 21.60 6.29 21.30
CA GLY A 70 21.55 5.67 22.62
C GLY A 70 20.29 4.83 22.89
N ARG A 71 19.22 5.01 22.12
CA ARG A 71 17.95 4.29 22.26
C ARG A 71 17.79 3.12 21.29
N ARG A 72 18.77 2.88 20.40
CA ARG A 72 18.70 1.79 19.42
C ARG A 72 18.64 0.40 20.04
N ALA A 73 19.39 0.17 21.12
CA ALA A 73 19.39 -1.12 21.83
C ALA A 73 18.01 -1.43 22.42
N MET A 74 17.38 -0.43 23.07
CA MET A 74 16.02 -0.54 23.58
C MET A 74 15.01 -0.79 22.45
N LEU A 75 15.13 -0.07 21.32
CA LEU A 75 14.26 -0.28 20.16
C LEU A 75 14.42 -1.69 19.56
N GLY A 76 15.64 -2.23 19.53
CA GLY A 76 15.90 -3.61 19.10
C GLY A 76 15.25 -4.65 20.03
N LYS A 77 15.24 -4.39 21.35
CA LYS A 77 14.51 -5.24 22.29
C LYS A 77 12.99 -5.20 22.05
N ILE A 78 12.42 -4.03 21.79
CA ILE A 78 11.00 -3.88 21.44
C ILE A 78 10.67 -4.64 20.15
N GLU A 79 11.53 -4.54 19.13
CA GLU A 79 11.38 -5.26 17.86
C GLU A 79 11.37 -6.78 18.05
N ALA A 80 12.27 -7.30 18.88
CA ALA A 80 12.32 -8.72 19.20
C ALA A 80 11.04 -9.20 19.93
N LEU A 81 10.53 -8.41 20.89
CA LEU A 81 9.28 -8.73 21.60
C LEU A 81 8.06 -8.70 20.67
N LEU A 82 8.00 -7.74 19.74
CA LEU A 82 6.96 -7.69 18.73
C LEU A 82 7.01 -8.91 17.81
N ALA A 83 8.22 -9.29 17.36
CA ALA A 83 8.41 -10.47 16.52
C ALA A 83 8.05 -11.78 17.22
N GLU A 84 8.46 -11.96 18.49
CA GLU A 84 8.10 -13.13 19.31
C GLU A 84 6.58 -13.24 19.49
N ALA A 85 5.90 -12.12 19.70
CA ALA A 85 4.45 -12.06 19.79
C ALA A 85 3.71 -12.17 18.43
N GLY A 86 4.42 -12.30 17.31
CA GLY A 86 3.84 -12.32 15.96
C GLY A 86 3.16 -11.00 15.56
N ARG A 87 3.54 -9.88 16.19
CA ARG A 87 2.93 -8.57 15.98
C ARG A 87 3.81 -7.69 15.11
N PRO A 88 3.23 -7.05 14.07
CA PRO A 88 3.95 -6.01 13.35
C PRO A 88 4.08 -4.76 14.22
N TRP A 89 4.95 -3.84 13.81
CA TRP A 89 4.87 -2.46 14.27
C TRP A 89 3.44 -1.93 14.00
N ALA A 90 2.88 -1.16 14.93
CA ALA A 90 1.58 -0.51 14.80
C ALA A 90 1.76 1.00 14.55
#